data_AF-R9LIM0-F1
#
_entry.id   AF-R9LIM0-F1
#
_cell.length_a   1.000
_cell.length_b   1.000
_cell.length_c   1.000
_cell.angle_alpha   90.00
_cell.angle_beta   90.00
_cell.angle_gamma   90.00
#
_symmetry.space_group_name_H-M   'P 1'
#
loop_
_entity.id
_entity.type
_entity.pdbx_description
1 polymer ?
#
loop_
_entity_poly.entity_id
_entity_poly.type
_entity_poly.pdbx_seq_one_letter_code
_entity_poly.pdbx_strand_id
1 'polypeptide(L)' 'MEKKLKIWRVNSKFLGLVIDFRTPSGLFLTKEGRKWVAVDNTTGDAWTEEFPRKRQAIRWLRGKFEI' A
#
# COMPACT_ATOMS: atom_id res chain seq x y z
N MET A 1 6.62 -0.53 -22.80
CA MET A 1 5.52 -1.20 -22.07
C MET A 1 5.60 -0.80 -20.61
N GLU A 2 4.59 -0.10 -20.07
CA GLU A 2 4.53 0.16 -18.62
C GLU A 2 4.40 -1.17 -17.87
N LYS A 3 5.38 -1.51 -17.01
CA LYS A 3 5.22 -2.64 -16.08
C LYS A 3 4.05 -2.32 -15.16
N LYS A 4 2.97 -3.10 -15.22
CA LYS A 4 1.88 -2.99 -14.25
C LYS A 4 2.43 -3.33 -12.86
N LEU A 5 2.58 -2.31 -12.02
CA LEU A 5 2.93 -2.48 -10.60
C LEU A 5 1.90 -3.39 -9.93
N LYS A 6 2.37 -4.48 -9.31
CA LYS A 6 1.53 -5.44 -8.60
C LYS A 6 1.27 -4.92 -7.19
N ILE A 7 -0.01 -4.77 -6.84
CA ILE A 7 -0.44 -4.40 -5.49
C ILE A 7 -1.00 -5.65 -4.81
N TRP A 8 -0.43 -5.99 -3.66
CA TRP A 8 -0.82 -7.17 -2.90
C TRP A 8 -1.86 -6.79 -1.85
N ARG A 9 -3.02 -7.45 -1.90
CA ARG A 9 -4.01 -7.33 -0.84
C ARG A 9 -3.70 -8.33 0.26
N VAL A 10 -3.46 -7.84 1.47
CA VAL A 10 -3.06 -8.64 2.63
C VAL A 10 -4.00 -8.35 3.80
N ASN A 11 -3.95 -9.16 4.86
CA ASN A 11 -4.65 -8.85 6.11
C ASN A 11 -3.85 -7.83 6.95
N SER A 12 -4.49 -7.20 7.94
CA SER A 12 -3.86 -6.19 8.80
C SER A 12 -2.66 -6.71 9.56
N LYS A 13 -2.69 -7.97 10.04
CA LYS A 13 -1.55 -8.55 10.76
C LYS A 13 -0.30 -8.60 9.87
N PHE A 14 -0.44 -9.09 8.65
CA PHE A 14 0.66 -9.14 7.69
C PHE A 14 1.12 -7.74 7.30
N LEU A 15 0.19 -6.79 7.13
CA LEU A 15 0.55 -5.40 6.83
C LEU A 15 1.39 -4.78 7.96
N GLY A 16 1.05 -5.07 9.23
CA GLY A 16 1.85 -4.69 10.39
C GLY A 16 3.29 -5.22 10.28
N LEU A 17 3.48 -6.50 9.92
CA LEU A 17 4.83 -7.07 9.72
C LEU A 17 5.61 -6.34 8.61
N VAL A 18 4.95 -5.93 7.53
CA VAL A 18 5.61 -5.14 6.46
C VAL A 18 6.11 -3.79 6.99
N ILE A 19 5.28 -3.11 7.79
CA ILE A 19 5.60 -1.81 8.39
C ILE A 19 6.71 -1.94 9.44
N ASP A 20 6.69 -3.00 10.24
CA ASP A 20 7.63 -3.25 11.33
C ASP A 20 9.01 -3.65 10.80
N PHE A 21 9.07 -4.61 9.88
CA PHE A 21 10.35 -5.15 9.40
C PHE A 21 10.98 -4.31 8.30
N ARG A 22 10.20 -3.54 7.54
CA ARG A 22 10.71 -2.64 6.50
C ARG A 22 11.61 -3.32 5.45
N THR A 23 11.52 -4.64 5.32
CA THR A 23 12.21 -5.39 4.28
C THR A 23 11.60 -5.04 2.93
N PRO A 24 12.36 -4.51 1.96
CA PRO A 24 11.84 -4.14 0.65
C PRO A 24 11.08 -5.30 0.01
N SER A 25 9.77 -5.14 -0.16
CA SER A 25 8.86 -6.25 -0.51
C SER A 25 7.70 -5.85 -1.42
N GLY A 26 7.54 -4.55 -1.70
CA GLY A 26 6.63 -4.03 -2.72
C GLY A 26 5.44 -3.27 -2.16
N LEU A 27 4.32 -3.33 -2.88
CA LEU A 27 3.13 -2.51 -2.62
C LEU A 27 2.04 -3.34 -1.97
N PHE A 28 1.50 -2.85 -0.86
CA PHE A 28 0.52 -3.57 -0.06
C PHE A 28 -0.72 -2.73 0.22
N LEU A 29 -1.85 -3.42 0.39
CA LEU A 29 -3.14 -2.80 0.65
C LEU A 29 -3.95 -3.68 1.61
N THR A 30 -4.52 -3.11 2.66
CA THR A 30 -5.51 -3.78 3.51
C THR A 30 -6.75 -2.94 3.76
N LYS A 31 -7.82 -3.57 4.24
CA LYS A 31 -9.05 -2.89 4.67
C LYS A 31 -9.13 -2.97 6.20
N GLU A 32 -9.22 -1.82 6.85
CA GLU A 32 -9.33 -1.71 8.30
C GLU A 32 -10.62 -0.98 8.65
N GLY A 33 -11.62 -1.72 9.13
CA GLY A 33 -12.95 -1.17 9.38
C GLY A 33 -13.53 -0.46 8.15
N ARG A 34 -13.65 0.88 8.25
CA ARG A 34 -14.21 1.75 7.20
C ARG A 34 -13.16 2.38 6.27
N LYS A 35 -11.86 2.18 6.53
CA LYS A 35 -10.75 2.73 5.76
C LYS A 35 -9.94 1.66 5.03
N TRP A 36 -9.07 2.13 4.14
CA TRP A 36 -8.07 1.34 3.43
C TRP A 36 -6.69 1.87 3.78
N VAL A 37 -5.77 0.98 4.15
CA VAL A 37 -4.39 1.34 4.44
C VAL A 37 -3.53 0.82 3.29
N ALA A 38 -2.79 1.72 2.65
CA ALA A 38 -1.83 1.41 1.60
C ALA A 38 -0.41 1.58 2.15
N VAL A 39 0.47 0.66 1.76
CA VAL A 39 1.89 0.71 2.13
C VAL A 39 2.72 0.56 0.87
N ASP A 40 3.53 1.56 0.57
CA ASP A 40 4.64 1.44 -0.39
C ASP A 40 5.90 1.06 0.37
N ASN A 41 6.26 -0.21 0.25
CA ASN A 41 7.47 -0.77 0.81
C ASN A 41 8.40 -1.29 -0.30
N THR A 42 8.46 -0.60 -1.43
CA THR A 42 9.36 -0.95 -2.55
C THR A 42 10.82 -0.66 -2.23
N THR A 43 11.10 0.37 -1.42
CA THR A 43 12.46 0.80 -1.01
C THR A 43 12.85 0.37 0.39
N GLY A 44 11.89 -0.12 1.19
CA GLY A 44 12.09 -0.36 2.63
C GLY A 44 11.67 0.81 3.52
N ASP A 45 11.22 1.93 2.96
CA ASP A 45 10.78 3.08 3.76
C ASP A 45 9.40 2.86 4.40
N ALA A 46 8.64 1.88 3.90
CA ALA A 46 7.28 1.55 4.31
C ALA A 46 6.35 2.78 4.41
N TRP A 47 6.34 3.62 3.38
CA TRP A 47 5.42 4.76 3.29
C TRP A 47 3.99 4.27 3.46
N THR A 48 3.26 4.84 4.42
CA THR A 48 1.94 4.34 4.82
C THR A 48 0.93 5.48 4.77
N GLU A 49 -0.21 5.23 4.13
CA GLU A 49 -1.29 6.22 3.99
C GLU A 49 -2.67 5.57 4.12
N GLU A 50 -3.63 6.36 4.62
CA GLU A 50 -5.00 5.92 4.88
C GLU A 50 -6.00 6.59 3.94
N PHE A 51 -6.95 5.81 3.44
CA PHE A 51 -7.92 6.29 2.47
C PHE A 51 -9.35 5.83 2.82
N PRO A 52 -10.36 6.67 2.65
CA PRO A 52 -11.75 6.24 2.78
C PRO A 52 -12.17 5.29 1.66
N ARG A 53 -11.52 5.37 0.48
CA ARG A 53 -11.87 4.58 -0.71
C ARG A 53 -10.69 3.79 -1.26
N LYS A 54 -10.92 2.50 -1.56
CA LYS A 54 -9.93 1.60 -2.18
C LYS A 54 -9.25 2.19 -3.43
N ARG A 55 -10.03 2.88 -4.27
CA ARG A 55 -9.54 3.45 -5.53
C ARG A 55 -8.48 4.53 -5.29
N GLN A 56 -8.62 5.34 -4.25
CA GLN A 56 -7.65 6.37 -3.90
C GLN A 56 -6.33 5.73 -3.44
N ALA A 57 -6.41 4.73 -2.57
CA ALA A 57 -5.25 3.95 -2.12
C ALA A 57 -4.47 3.30 -3.29
N ILE A 58 -5.18 2.68 -4.24
CA ILE A 58 -4.56 2.08 -5.43
C ILE A 58 -3.90 3.14 -6.33
N ARG A 59 -4.49 4.33 -6.45
CA ARG A 59 -3.91 5.42 -7.25
C ARG A 59 -2.64 5.95 -6.61
N TRP A 60 -2.66 6.15 -5.29
CA TRP A 60 -1.50 6.54 -4.50
C TRP A 60 -0.34 5.56 -4.69
N LEU A 61 -0.59 4.24 -4.54
CA LEU A 61 0.40 3.18 -4.79
C LEU A 61 0.92 3.11 -6.24
N ARG A 62 0.26 3.78 -7.18
CA ARG A 62 0.69 3.86 -8.59
C ARG A 62 1.38 5.18 -8.91
N GLY A 63 1.64 6.03 -7.91
CA GLY A 63 2.17 7.38 -8.11
C GLY A 63 1.20 8.32 -8.84
N LYS A 64 -0.09 7.98 -8.90
CA LYS A 64 -1.13 8.78 -9.60
C LYS A 64 -1.85 9.69 -8.61
N PHE A 65 -1.16 10.73 -8.16
CA PHE A 65 -1.75 11.81 -7.37
C PHE A 65 -2.67 12.65 -8.26
N GLU A 66 -3.92 12.82 -7.87
CA GLU A 66 -4.72 13.98 -8.33
C GLU A 66 -4.42 15.07 -7.30
N ILE A 67 -3.81 16.18 -7.75
CA ILE A 67 -3.81 17.44 -7.01
C ILE A 67 -5.21 18.03 -7.13
#